data_AF-A0AA37JJF7-F1
#
_entry.id   AF-A0AA37JJF7-F1
#
_cell.length_a   1.000
_cell.length_b   1.000
_cell.length_c   1.000
_cell.angle_alpha   90.00
_cell.angle_beta   90.00
_cell.angle_gamma   90.00
#
_symmetry.space_group_name_H-M   'P 1'
#
loop_
_entity.id
_entity.type
_entity.pdbx_description
1 polymer ?
#
loop_
_entity_poly.entity_id
_entity_poly.type
_entity_poly.pdbx_seq_one_letter_code
_entity_poly.pdbx_strand_id
1 'polypeptide(L)' 'MAPSDGPVFLRWDVDTLNTPFKAGLTYNTAGFAFVYGDYSNYQTVVAFVQGQSYFFIHSVDSGNVHGWKKFPAN' A
#
# COMPACT_ATOMS: atom_id res chain seq x y z
N MET A 1 12.11 5.82 19.82
CA MET A 1 11.85 4.45 19.31
C MET A 1 12.61 4.34 18.00
N ALA A 2 13.48 3.34 17.83
CA ALA A 2 14.10 3.10 16.52
C ALA A 2 12.99 2.83 15.49
N PRO A 3 13.07 3.36 14.26
CA PRO A 3 12.18 2.89 13.19
C PRO A 3 12.42 1.38 13.07
N SER A 4 11.37 0.57 13.01
CA SER A 4 11.51 -0.86 12.76
C SER A 4 12.39 -1.07 11.50
N ASP A 5 13.52 -1.76 11.65
CA ASP A 5 14.65 -1.85 10.70
C ASP A 5 14.35 -2.64 9.40
N GLY A 6 13.17 -2.50 8.80
CA GLY A 6 12.88 -3.16 7.54
C GLY A 6 11.43 -3.01 7.05
N PRO A 7 11.16 -3.49 5.82
CA PRO A 7 9.82 -3.52 5.28
C PRO A 7 8.90 -4.43 6.11
N VAL A 8 7.68 -3.97 6.35
CA VAL A 8 6.63 -4.72 7.04
C VAL A 8 5.71 -5.37 6.02
N PHE A 9 5.43 -6.65 6.20
CA PHE A 9 4.38 -7.35 5.45
C PHE A 9 3.04 -7.21 6.17
N LEU A 10 2.02 -6.72 5.47
CA LEU A 10 0.68 -6.56 6.00
C LEU A 10 -0.33 -7.29 5.12
N ARG A 11 -1.26 -8.01 5.73
CA ARG A 11 -2.50 -8.43 5.07
C ARG A 11 -3.54 -7.32 5.24
N TRP A 12 -4.41 -7.13 4.26
CA TRP A 12 -5.60 -6.29 4.42
C TRP A 12 -6.90 -7.04 4.11
N ASP A 13 -7.99 -6.48 4.59
CA ASP A 13 -9.38 -6.88 4.34
C ASP A 13 -10.30 -5.64 4.19
N VAL A 14 -11.62 -5.87 4.21
CA VAL A 14 -12.65 -4.85 4.03
C VAL A 14 -12.61 -3.75 5.09
N ASP A 15 -12.09 -4.03 6.28
CA ASP A 15 -12.06 -3.09 7.42
C ASP A 15 -10.74 -2.34 7.51
N THR A 16 -9.71 -2.83 6.83
CA THR A 16 -8.39 -2.20 6.79
C THR A 16 -8.46 -0.82 6.11
N LEU A 17 -8.04 0.21 6.83
CA LEU A 17 -7.98 1.59 6.34
C LEU A 17 -6.81 1.79 5.37
N ASN A 18 -6.86 2.87 4.59
CA ASN A 18 -5.79 3.26 3.67
C ASN A 18 -5.37 2.15 2.69
N THR A 19 -6.34 1.47 2.10
CA THR A 19 -6.13 0.44 1.06
C THR A 19 -6.62 0.94 -0.30
N PRO A 20 -6.21 0.30 -1.42
CA PRO A 20 -6.77 0.58 -2.73
C PRO A 20 -8.30 0.42 -2.80
N PHE A 21 -8.87 -0.49 -2.00
CA PHE A 21 -10.31 -0.67 -1.86
C PHE A 21 -10.97 0.55 -1.21
N LYS A 22 -10.44 1.02 -0.07
CA LYS A 22 -10.95 2.23 0.61
C LYS A 22 -10.77 3.50 -0.23
N ALA A 23 -9.80 3.51 -1.15
CA ALA A 23 -9.61 4.57 -2.13
C ALA A 23 -10.53 4.45 -3.37
N GLY A 24 -11.37 3.40 -3.47
CA GLY A 24 -12.29 3.20 -4.59
C GLY A 24 -11.63 2.77 -5.90
N LEU A 25 -10.39 2.23 -5.84
CA LEU A 25 -9.60 1.88 -7.03
C LEU A 25 -9.70 0.41 -7.43
N THR A 26 -10.33 -0.41 -6.59
CA THR A 26 -10.63 -1.82 -6.86
C THR A 26 -11.91 -2.21 -6.12
N TYR A 27 -12.63 -3.18 -6.65
CA TYR A 27 -13.78 -3.79 -5.98
C TYR A 27 -13.38 -4.92 -5.02
N ASN A 28 -12.13 -5.39 -5.09
CA ASN A 28 -11.65 -6.47 -4.24
C ASN A 28 -11.23 -5.94 -2.88
N THR A 29 -11.72 -6.59 -1.83
CA THR A 29 -11.55 -6.14 -0.45
C THR A 29 -10.31 -6.71 0.24
N ALA A 30 -9.63 -7.69 -0.37
CA ALA A 30 -8.55 -8.45 0.27
C ALA A 30 -7.25 -8.45 -0.55
N GLY A 31 -6.12 -8.59 0.15
CA GLY A 31 -4.80 -8.50 -0.44
C GLY A 31 -3.70 -8.47 0.60
N PHE A 32 -2.49 -8.14 0.17
CA PHE A 32 -1.34 -7.92 1.04
C PHE A 32 -0.47 -6.78 0.53
N ALA A 33 0.35 -6.22 1.41
CA ALA A 33 1.24 -5.12 1.09
C ALA A 33 2.61 -5.27 1.75
N PHE A 34 3.63 -4.71 1.08
CA PHE A 34 4.91 -4.39 1.68
C PHE A 34 4.93 -2.89 1.97
N VAL A 35 5.17 -2.52 3.23
CA VAL A 35 5.28 -1.14 3.69
C VAL A 35 6.71 -0.89 4.13
N TYR A 36 7.38 0.08 3.54
CA TYR A 36 8.72 0.48 3.95
C TYR A 36 8.78 1.98 4.23
N GLY A 37 9.35 2.34 5.37
CA GLY A 37 9.53 3.74 5.79
C GLY A 37 8.36 4.32 6.60
N ASP A 38 8.37 5.64 6.75
CA ASP A 38 7.52 6.39 7.67
C ASP A 38 6.62 7.36 6.88
N TYR A 39 5.32 7.33 7.18
CA TYR A 39 4.31 8.17 6.53
C TYR A 39 4.58 9.67 6.74
N SER A 40 5.24 10.06 7.84
CA SER A 40 5.62 11.47 8.06
C SER A 40 6.91 11.89 7.34
N ASN A 41 7.60 10.95 6.68
CA ASN A 41 8.85 11.20 5.97
C ASN A 41 8.79 10.54 4.58
N TYR A 42 9.60 9.50 4.35
CA TYR A 42 9.58 8.69 3.14
C TYR A 42 8.89 7.37 3.44
N GLN A 43 7.82 7.08 2.70
CA GLN A 43 7.16 5.78 2.74
C GLN A 43 6.90 5.28 1.33
N THR A 44 7.10 3.98 1.12
CA THR A 44 6.64 3.25 -0.06
C THR A 44 5.77 2.09 0.37
N VAL A 45 4.60 1.96 -0.25
CA VAL A 45 3.70 0.84 -0.08
C VAL A 45 3.47 0.18 -1.43
N VAL A 46 3.77 -1.11 -1.53
CA VAL A 46 3.43 -1.95 -2.70
C VAL A 46 2.34 -2.91 -2.28
N ALA A 47 1.23 -2.89 -3.02
CA ALA A 47 -0.07 -3.36 -2.57
C ALA A 47 -0.66 -4.33 -3.60
N PHE A 48 -0.66 -5.62 -3.31
CA PHE A 48 -1.15 -6.67 -4.19
C PHE A 48 -2.60 -7.02 -3.86
N VAL A 49 -3.44 -7.05 -4.89
CA VAL A 49 -4.85 -7.40 -4.75
C VAL A 49 -5.02 -8.91 -4.94
N GLN A 50 -5.69 -9.56 -3.99
CA GLN A 50 -5.93 -11.00 -4.06
C GLN A 50 -6.71 -11.37 -5.33
N GLY A 51 -6.21 -12.37 -6.06
CA GLY A 51 -6.86 -12.90 -7.26
C GLY A 51 -6.80 -11.97 -8.47
N GLN A 52 -5.88 -11.01 -8.52
CA GLN A 52 -5.72 -10.08 -9.64
C GLN A 52 -4.27 -10.07 -10.14
N SER A 53 -4.10 -9.75 -11.42
CA SER A 53 -2.77 -9.60 -12.06
C SER A 53 -2.37 -8.12 -12.16
N TYR A 54 -2.60 -7.36 -11.10
CA TYR A 54 -2.15 -5.97 -10.97
C TYR A 54 -1.89 -5.66 -9.50
N PHE A 55 -1.10 -4.63 -9.26
CA PHE A 55 -0.80 -4.12 -7.93
C PHE A 55 -0.92 -2.60 -7.92
N PHE A 56 -0.85 -2.03 -6.73
CA PHE A 56 -0.82 -0.58 -6.54
C PHE A 56 0.47 -0.17 -5.84
N ILE A 57 0.91 1.05 -6.11
CA ILE A 57 1.95 1.73 -5.35
C ILE A 57 1.35 2.97 -4.71
N HIS A 58 1.64 3.19 -3.44
CA HIS A 58 1.43 4.45 -2.74
C HIS A 58 2.77 4.93 -2.21
N SER A 59 3.05 6.23 -2.32
CA SER A 59 4.28 6.81 -1.80
C SER A 59 4.05 8.14 -1.11
N VAL A 60 4.94 8.42 -0.16
CA VAL A 60 5.06 9.70 0.53
C VAL A 60 6.51 10.17 0.43
N ASP A 61 6.72 11.46 0.10
CA ASP A 61 8.01 12.14 0.14
C ASP A 61 7.91 13.35 1.05
N SER A 62 8.65 13.33 2.16
CA SER A 62 8.71 14.44 3.12
C SER A 62 7.31 14.88 3.58
N GLY A 63 6.43 13.90 3.83
CA GLY A 63 5.03 14.12 4.20
C GLY A 63 4.06 14.45 3.05
N ASN A 64 4.55 14.61 1.81
CA ASN A 64 3.69 14.84 0.64
C ASN A 64 3.16 13.53 0.08
N VAL A 65 1.84 13.37 0.11
CA VAL A 65 1.16 12.14 -0.32
C VAL A 65 0.98 12.12 -1.84
N HIS A 66 1.53 11.10 -2.51
CA HIS A 66 1.39 10.93 -3.97
C HIS A 66 0.19 10.04 -4.37
N GLY A 67 -0.54 9.51 -3.40
CA GLY A 67 -1.73 8.68 -3.61
C GLY A 67 -1.43 7.31 -4.22
N TRP A 68 -2.48 6.56 -4.52
CA TRP A 68 -2.39 5.21 -5.10
C TRP A 68 -2.33 5.25 -6.63
N LYS A 69 -1.42 4.47 -7.21
CA LYS A 69 -1.28 4.29 -8.66
C LYS A 69 -1.30 2.80 -9.02
N LYS A 70 -2.07 2.43 -10.05
CA LYS A 70 -2.24 1.05 -10.51
C LYS A 70 -1.17 0.66 -11.52
N PHE A 71 -0.59 -0.53 -11.36
CA PHE A 71 0.38 -1.12 -12.28
C PHE A 71 -0.03 -2.55 -12.63
N PRO A 72 0.07 -2.95 -13.90
CA PRO A 72 -0.18 -4.32 -14.29
C PRO A 72 1.01 -5.22 -13.89
N ALA A 73 0.74 -6.48 -13.53
CA ALA A 73 1.77 -7.48 -13.26
C ALA A 73 2.11 -8.20 -14.58
N ASN A 74 2.87 -7.52 -15.44
CA ASN A 74 3.27 -8.00 -16.77
C ASN A 74 4.72 -8.47 -16.77
#